data_AF-A0A1V9G2X6-F1
#
_entry.id   AF-A0A1V9G2X6-F1
#
_cell.length_a   1.000
_cell.length_b   1.000
_cell.length_c   1.000
_cell.angle_alpha   90.00
_cell.angle_beta   90.00
_cell.angle_gamma   90.00
#
_symmetry.space_group_name_H-M   'P 1'
#
loop_
_entity.id
_entity.type
_entity.pdbx_description
1 polymer ?
#
loop_
_entity_poly.entity_id
_entity_poly.type
_entity_poly.pdbx_seq_one_letter_code
_entity_poly.pdbx_strand_id
1 'polypeptide(L)'
;MVKRYSYFILILLAKQTAFCQSIDKVINAKEVERIERTLSADGMRGRKIFSPEIDKAADFIASEFKKAGLQPVNGNTYLQEFVMLRTKVVMAGGKMNGRVLDEKSVAAITAKETLTVTQASGYKQVIVHGTDTLNVLVSRLQKSGGDYLLMVDTAHRKWFDVYRRGMQNQFAPKGNIVMVLASEEAGEYSIEYRQTVTSMPLKNVVGILPGKSKKNEYVIFSGHYDHLGVGRANEAGDSIYNGANDDAAGTTAVMMLAHYFAKLKNNERTIIFAAFTGEESGGYGSRYFSQQFSPDQVMAMFNIEMIGTESKWGTNSAFITGYEKTDMGTILEKNLEGTNFKFYPDPYPTQQLFYRSDNATLARLGVPAHTISTSKMDSEKYYHTQEDEIETLDMNNMAAIIKAIAISSTSIVAGKDTPSRVTEDALKR
;
A
#
# COMPACT_ATOMS: atom_id res chain seq x y z
N MET A 1 0.02 -37.81 44.93
CA MET A 1 0.65 -36.90 43.95
C MET A 1 -0.30 -36.37 42.85
N VAL A 2 -1.63 -36.61 42.94
CA VAL A 2 -2.59 -36.28 41.85
C VAL A 2 -3.33 -34.95 42.05
N LYS A 3 -3.38 -34.39 43.27
CA LYS A 3 -4.13 -33.15 43.57
C LYS A 3 -3.47 -31.83 43.11
N ARG A 4 -2.17 -31.80 42.77
CA ARG A 4 -1.48 -30.56 42.34
C ARG A 4 -1.63 -30.25 40.84
N TYR A 5 -1.91 -31.25 40.00
CA TYR A 5 -2.08 -31.06 38.56
C TYR A 5 -3.45 -30.50 38.18
N SER A 6 -4.51 -30.82 38.94
CA SER A 6 -5.87 -30.34 38.67
C SER A 6 -6.04 -28.82 38.86
N TYR A 7 -5.35 -28.22 39.84
CA TYR A 7 -5.38 -26.76 40.04
C TYR A 7 -4.64 -25.99 38.94
N PHE A 8 -3.55 -26.54 38.41
CA PHE A 8 -2.81 -25.92 37.31
C PHE A 8 -3.62 -25.90 36.00
N ILE A 9 -4.33 -26.99 35.71
CA ILE A 9 -5.21 -27.10 34.53
C ILE A 9 -6.40 -26.13 34.66
N LEU A 10 -7.05 -26.05 35.82
CA LEU A 10 -8.15 -25.11 36.07
C LEU A 10 -7.74 -23.64 35.94
N ILE A 11 -6.53 -23.26 36.39
CA ILE A 11 -6.02 -21.89 36.27
C ILE A 11 -5.66 -21.54 34.81
N LEU A 12 -5.13 -22.49 34.04
CA LEU A 12 -4.86 -22.29 32.61
C LEU A 12 -6.17 -22.14 31.81
N LEU A 13 -7.17 -22.98 32.06
CA LEU A 13 -8.50 -22.87 31.45
C LEU A 13 -9.19 -21.55 31.81
N ALA A 14 -9.12 -21.10 33.08
CA ALA A 14 -9.70 -19.83 33.51
C ALA A 14 -9.03 -18.59 32.87
N LYS A 15 -7.72 -18.64 32.60
CA LYS A 15 -7.00 -17.55 31.91
C LYS A 15 -7.34 -17.49 30.42
N GLN A 16 -7.46 -18.64 29.76
CA GLN A 16 -7.86 -18.70 28.35
C GLN A 16 -9.30 -18.21 28.14
N THR A 17 -10.25 -18.58 29.02
CA THR A 17 -11.63 -18.10 28.93
C THR A 17 -11.77 -16.61 29.20
N ALA A 18 -11.01 -16.05 30.15
CA ALA A 18 -11.01 -14.61 30.42
C ALA A 18 -10.42 -13.78 29.27
N PHE A 19 -9.37 -14.28 28.61
CA PHE A 19 -8.77 -13.62 27.43
C PHE A 19 -9.72 -13.65 26.23
N CYS A 20 -10.37 -14.80 25.98
CA CYS A 20 -11.36 -14.95 24.91
C CYS A 20 -12.57 -14.02 25.10
N GLN A 21 -13.10 -13.92 26.33
CA GLN A 21 -14.17 -12.96 26.65
C GLN A 21 -13.75 -11.48 26.53
N SER A 22 -12.46 -11.18 26.54
CA SER A 22 -11.94 -9.82 26.43
C SER A 22 -11.82 -9.35 24.99
N ILE A 23 -11.42 -10.24 24.08
CA ILE A 23 -11.29 -9.92 22.66
C ILE A 23 -12.65 -9.77 21.98
N ASP A 24 -13.63 -10.64 22.30
CA ASP A 24 -14.98 -10.57 21.72
C ASP A 24 -15.73 -9.28 22.10
N LYS A 25 -15.38 -8.66 23.23
CA LYS A 25 -15.93 -7.35 23.63
C LYS A 25 -15.42 -6.19 22.78
N VAL A 26 -14.32 -6.37 22.05
CA VAL A 26 -13.74 -5.34 21.18
C VAL A 26 -13.96 -5.72 19.73
N ILE A 27 -13.56 -6.92 19.31
CA ILE A 27 -13.69 -7.42 17.96
C ILE A 27 -14.90 -8.34 17.85
N ASN A 28 -15.99 -7.80 17.32
CA ASN A 28 -17.26 -8.51 17.09
C ASN A 28 -17.93 -8.01 15.81
N ALA A 29 -18.85 -8.82 15.27
CA ALA A 29 -19.54 -8.54 14.01
C ALA A 29 -20.25 -7.18 13.98
N LYS A 30 -20.80 -6.72 15.11
CA LYS A 30 -21.51 -5.43 15.18
C LYS A 30 -20.58 -4.24 14.94
N GLU A 31 -19.42 -4.20 15.60
CA GLU A 31 -18.46 -3.11 15.39
C GLU A 31 -17.78 -3.20 14.03
N VAL A 32 -17.50 -4.42 13.56
CA VAL A 32 -17.02 -4.67 12.20
C VAL A 32 -18.00 -4.11 11.18
N GLU A 33 -19.29 -4.46 11.26
CA GLU A 33 -20.33 -3.96 10.38
C GLU A 33 -20.48 -2.44 10.43
N ARG A 34 -20.42 -1.82 11.63
CA ARG A 34 -20.52 -0.36 11.78
C ARG A 34 -19.46 0.36 10.95
N ILE A 35 -18.22 -0.11 11.02
CA ILE A 35 -17.09 0.49 10.33
C ILE A 35 -17.21 0.21 8.84
N GLU A 36 -17.41 -1.06 8.47
CA GLU A 36 -17.51 -1.53 7.11
C GLU A 36 -18.58 -0.74 6.34
N ARG A 37 -19.79 -0.68 6.91
CA ARG A 37 -20.93 0.03 6.33
C ARG A 37 -20.66 1.52 6.18
N THR A 38 -19.82 2.11 7.03
CA THR A 38 -19.46 3.53 6.92
C THR A 38 -18.49 3.75 5.75
N LEU A 39 -17.47 2.91 5.61
CA LEU A 39 -16.47 3.04 4.57
C LEU A 39 -17.04 2.69 3.19
N SER A 40 -17.88 1.67 3.10
CA SER A 40 -18.47 1.18 1.84
C SER A 40 -19.83 1.81 1.49
N ALA A 41 -20.27 2.86 2.19
CA ALA A 41 -21.55 3.50 1.88
C ALA A 41 -21.49 4.27 0.54
N ASP A 42 -22.61 4.35 -0.18
CA ASP A 42 -22.79 5.21 -1.36
C ASP A 42 -22.34 6.67 -1.14
N GLY A 43 -22.49 7.17 0.09
CA GLY A 43 -22.04 8.51 0.49
C GLY A 43 -20.52 8.72 0.40
N MET A 44 -19.74 7.62 0.41
CA MET A 44 -18.30 7.57 0.18
C MET A 44 -17.94 7.40 -1.31
N ARG A 45 -18.93 7.20 -2.20
CA ARG A 45 -18.79 7.22 -3.67
C ARG A 45 -17.55 6.48 -4.20
N GLY A 46 -17.21 5.34 -3.61
CA GLY A 46 -16.05 4.52 -3.98
C GLY A 46 -14.67 5.11 -3.69
N ARG A 47 -14.56 6.14 -2.85
CA ARG A 47 -13.30 6.64 -2.24
C ARG A 47 -12.16 6.82 -3.25
N LYS A 48 -12.43 7.36 -4.43
CA LYS A 48 -11.39 7.56 -5.45
C LYS A 48 -10.34 8.54 -4.97
N ILE A 49 -9.07 8.29 -5.27
CA ILE A 49 -8.02 9.30 -5.07
C ILE A 49 -8.38 10.64 -5.74
N PHE A 50 -8.00 11.74 -5.08
CA PHE A 50 -8.31 13.11 -5.50
C PHE A 50 -9.81 13.47 -5.53
N SER A 51 -10.66 12.70 -4.85
CA SER A 51 -12.06 13.05 -4.59
C SER A 51 -12.28 13.64 -3.20
N PRO A 52 -13.37 14.38 -2.94
CA PRO A 52 -13.74 14.74 -1.58
C PRO A 52 -14.03 13.52 -0.68
N GLU A 53 -14.43 12.39 -1.26
CA GLU A 53 -14.81 11.20 -0.49
C GLU A 53 -13.61 10.42 0.06
N ILE A 54 -12.47 10.43 -0.62
CA ILE A 54 -11.23 9.90 -0.02
C ILE A 54 -10.84 10.74 1.21
N ASP A 55 -11.11 12.06 1.20
CA ASP A 55 -10.88 12.90 2.39
C ASP A 55 -11.84 12.56 3.53
N LYS A 56 -13.12 12.34 3.24
CA LYS A 56 -14.12 11.90 4.24
C LYS A 56 -13.75 10.55 4.88
N ALA A 57 -13.30 9.59 4.07
CA ALA A 57 -12.84 8.30 4.57
C ALA A 57 -11.60 8.46 5.47
N ALA A 58 -10.64 9.29 5.07
CA ALA A 58 -9.46 9.57 5.88
C ALA A 58 -9.81 10.20 7.25
N ASP A 59 -10.73 11.16 7.26
CA ASP A 59 -11.19 11.81 8.49
C ASP A 59 -11.92 10.82 9.42
N PHE A 60 -12.72 9.92 8.86
CA PHE A 60 -13.37 8.86 9.62
C PHE A 60 -12.34 7.91 10.28
N ILE A 61 -11.35 7.42 9.52
CA ILE A 61 -10.30 6.53 10.02
C ILE A 61 -9.47 7.24 11.10
N ALA A 62 -9.09 8.50 10.87
CA ALA A 62 -8.36 9.31 11.84
C ALA A 62 -9.15 9.51 13.13
N SER A 63 -10.48 9.67 13.03
CA SER A 63 -11.36 9.76 14.20
C SER A 63 -11.38 8.46 15.00
N GLU A 64 -11.31 7.30 14.34
CA GLU A 64 -11.32 5.98 14.98
C GLU A 64 -9.97 5.70 15.66
N PHE A 65 -8.86 6.06 15.02
CA PHE A 65 -7.54 6.03 15.66
C PHE A 65 -7.45 6.95 16.88
N LYS A 66 -8.06 8.14 16.80
CA LYS A 66 -8.19 9.05 17.94
C LYS A 66 -9.03 8.44 19.07
N LYS A 67 -10.17 7.84 18.76
CA LYS A 67 -11.04 7.15 19.74
C LYS A 67 -10.32 5.99 20.41
N ALA A 68 -9.49 5.25 19.67
CA ALA A 68 -8.65 4.18 20.22
C ALA A 68 -7.55 4.72 21.17
N GLY A 69 -7.23 6.02 21.12
CA GLY A 69 -6.20 6.65 21.93
C GLY A 69 -4.78 6.43 21.39
N LEU A 70 -4.65 6.22 20.08
CA LEU A 70 -3.34 6.15 19.41
C LEU A 70 -2.66 7.52 19.39
N GLN A 71 -1.34 7.54 19.27
CA GLN A 71 -0.59 8.76 18.99
C GLN A 71 -0.66 9.09 17.49
N PRO A 72 -0.81 10.38 17.14
CA PRO A 72 -0.69 10.84 15.75
C PRO A 72 0.72 10.63 15.19
N VAL A 73 0.82 10.39 13.89
CA VAL A 73 2.10 10.21 13.18
C VAL A 73 2.88 11.52 13.04
N ASN A 74 2.19 12.65 12.88
CA ASN A 74 2.79 13.95 12.57
C ASN A 74 2.28 15.00 13.56
N GLY A 75 2.96 15.15 14.70
CA GLY A 75 2.63 16.16 15.71
C GLY A 75 1.23 15.95 16.31
N ASN A 76 0.22 16.63 15.79
CA ASN A 76 -1.17 16.56 16.25
C ASN A 76 -2.14 15.91 15.23
N THR A 77 -1.63 15.41 14.10
CA THR A 77 -2.46 14.79 13.05
C THR A 77 -2.09 13.34 12.76
N TYR A 78 -3.13 12.52 12.54
CA TYR A 78 -2.98 11.15 12.03
C TYR A 78 -2.71 11.13 10.52
N LEU A 79 -2.75 12.28 9.85
CA LEU A 79 -2.57 12.37 8.41
C LEU A 79 -1.08 12.47 8.07
N GLN A 80 -0.61 11.52 7.26
CA GLN A 80 0.69 11.58 6.61
C GLN A 80 0.49 12.04 5.17
N GLU A 81 0.58 13.35 4.96
CA GLU A 81 0.37 14.00 3.67
C GLU A 81 1.57 13.84 2.74
N PHE A 82 1.28 13.68 1.45
CA PHE A 82 2.24 13.71 0.35
C PHE A 82 1.57 14.22 -0.92
N VAL A 83 2.39 14.55 -1.93
CA VAL A 83 1.90 15.20 -3.15
C VAL A 83 2.28 14.39 -4.37
N MET A 84 1.27 14.19 -5.23
CA MET A 84 1.45 13.74 -6.61
C MET A 84 1.40 14.96 -7.54
N LEU A 85 2.13 14.90 -8.64
CA LEU A 85 2.12 15.91 -9.68
C LEU A 85 1.38 15.40 -10.90
N ARG A 86 0.51 16.25 -11.43
CA ARG A 86 -0.04 16.13 -12.79
C ARG A 86 0.59 17.18 -13.67
N THR A 87 1.10 16.76 -14.82
CA THR A 87 1.70 17.69 -15.78
C THR A 87 1.03 17.64 -17.14
N LYS A 88 0.95 18.81 -17.79
CA LYS A 88 0.46 18.94 -19.16
C LYS A 88 1.43 19.84 -19.93
N VAL A 89 1.99 19.29 -21.01
CA VAL A 89 2.94 20.02 -21.85
C VAL A 89 2.22 21.16 -22.56
N VAL A 90 2.83 22.35 -22.51
CA VAL A 90 2.35 23.58 -23.17
C VAL A 90 3.22 23.88 -24.38
N MET A 91 4.54 23.71 -24.25
CA MET A 91 5.51 23.96 -25.31
C MET A 91 6.72 23.07 -25.11
N ALA A 92 7.28 22.56 -26.20
CA ALA A 92 8.56 21.85 -26.19
C ALA A 92 9.23 22.08 -27.54
N GLY A 93 10.54 22.33 -27.55
CA GLY A 93 11.28 22.51 -28.79
C GLY A 93 12.64 23.16 -28.55
N GLY A 94 13.25 23.67 -29.62
CA GLY A 94 14.51 24.39 -29.52
C GLY A 94 15.41 24.13 -30.72
N LYS A 95 16.72 24.08 -30.48
CA LYS A 95 17.73 23.75 -31.49
C LYS A 95 18.77 22.80 -30.92
N MET A 96 19.27 21.91 -31.76
CA MET A 96 20.42 21.04 -31.47
C MET A 96 21.23 20.82 -32.76
N ASN A 97 22.55 20.98 -32.69
CA ASN A 97 23.48 20.86 -33.82
C ASN A 97 23.05 21.70 -35.04
N GLY A 98 22.54 22.92 -34.79
CA GLY A 98 22.01 23.81 -35.83
C GLY A 98 20.64 23.40 -36.41
N ARG A 99 20.12 22.22 -36.05
CA ARG A 99 18.79 21.73 -36.47
C ARG A 99 17.72 22.22 -35.50
N VAL A 100 16.54 22.55 -36.03
CA VAL A 100 15.36 22.89 -35.21
C VAL A 100 14.76 21.62 -34.63
N LEU A 101 14.47 21.64 -33.33
CA LEU A 101 13.74 20.62 -32.61
C LEU A 101 12.27 21.05 -32.49
N ASP A 102 11.37 20.22 -33.00
CA ASP A 102 9.93 20.44 -32.87
C ASP A 102 9.36 19.82 -31.58
N GLU A 103 8.09 20.11 -31.29
CA GLU A 103 7.37 19.58 -30.13
C GLU A 103 7.26 18.05 -30.09
N LYS A 104 7.41 17.38 -31.24
CA LYS A 104 7.33 15.91 -31.37
C LYS A 104 8.67 15.24 -31.08
N SER A 105 9.74 16.03 -30.97
CA SER A 105 11.12 15.58 -30.75
C SER A 105 11.64 15.87 -29.35
N VAL A 106 10.90 16.58 -28.50
CA VAL A 106 11.33 16.93 -27.13
C VAL A 106 10.32 16.43 -26.09
N ALA A 107 10.83 15.81 -25.03
CA ALA A 107 10.06 15.40 -23.85
C ALA A 107 10.83 15.76 -22.57
N ALA A 108 10.13 15.89 -21.44
CA ALA A 108 10.78 16.10 -20.16
C ALA A 108 10.02 15.44 -19.01
N ILE A 109 10.77 15.02 -18.01
CA ILE A 109 10.29 14.63 -16.69
C ILE A 109 10.87 15.63 -15.70
N THR A 110 10.02 16.51 -15.19
CA THR A 110 10.41 17.59 -14.28
C THR A 110 9.20 18.06 -13.46
N ALA A 111 9.48 18.60 -12.26
CA ALA A 111 8.51 19.33 -11.45
C ALA A 111 8.45 20.84 -11.81
N LYS A 112 9.34 21.34 -12.68
CA LYS A 112 9.39 22.76 -13.06
C LYS A 112 8.39 23.07 -14.16
N GLU A 113 7.74 24.23 -14.07
CA GLU A 113 6.84 24.70 -15.13
C GLU A 113 7.59 25.14 -16.39
N THR A 114 8.82 25.64 -16.24
CA THR A 114 9.67 26.05 -17.35
C THR A 114 11.08 25.50 -17.17
N LEU A 115 11.67 25.05 -18.28
CA LEU A 115 13.07 24.68 -18.42
C LEU A 115 13.64 25.37 -19.67
N THR A 116 14.83 25.93 -19.51
CA THR A 116 15.71 26.30 -20.62
C THR A 116 17.01 25.55 -20.40
N VAL A 117 17.34 24.62 -21.29
CA VAL A 117 18.50 23.74 -21.15
C VAL A 117 19.50 24.05 -22.26
N THR A 118 20.68 24.51 -21.85
CA THR A 118 21.84 24.78 -22.70
C THR A 118 23.06 24.05 -22.14
N GLN A 119 24.22 24.22 -22.76
CA GLN A 119 25.49 23.66 -22.28
C GLN A 119 25.84 24.21 -20.91
N ALA A 120 25.54 25.48 -20.66
CA ALA A 120 25.79 26.13 -19.38
C ALA A 120 24.93 25.55 -18.25
N SER A 121 23.84 24.84 -18.56
CA SER A 121 22.98 24.19 -17.57
C SER A 121 23.63 22.97 -16.89
N GLY A 122 24.72 22.42 -17.46
CA GLY A 122 25.47 21.32 -16.84
C GLY A 122 24.76 19.96 -16.80
N TYR A 123 23.75 19.75 -17.66
CA TYR A 123 23.02 18.48 -17.74
C TYR A 123 23.93 17.35 -18.21
N LYS A 124 23.89 16.21 -17.52
CA LYS A 124 24.66 15.03 -17.93
C LYS A 124 24.04 14.41 -19.18
N GLN A 125 24.81 14.38 -20.27
CA GLN A 125 24.37 13.78 -21.51
C GLN A 125 24.40 12.25 -21.44
N VAL A 126 23.37 11.60 -22.00
CA VAL A 126 23.25 10.13 -22.09
C VAL A 126 22.69 9.78 -23.47
N ILE A 127 23.40 8.95 -24.22
CA ILE A 127 22.88 8.37 -25.46
C ILE A 127 22.06 7.13 -25.10
N VAL A 128 20.85 7.02 -25.66
CA VAL A 128 19.99 5.86 -25.54
C VAL A 128 19.90 5.20 -26.91
N HIS A 129 20.65 4.12 -27.09
CA HIS A 129 20.75 3.37 -28.34
C HIS A 129 19.49 2.52 -28.56
N GLY A 130 19.22 2.12 -29.81
CA GLY A 130 18.06 1.29 -30.15
C GLY A 130 18.00 -0.07 -29.43
N THR A 131 19.14 -0.59 -28.96
CA THR A 131 19.23 -1.85 -28.18
C THR A 131 18.94 -1.67 -26.69
N ASP A 132 18.87 -0.43 -26.19
CA ASP A 132 18.59 -0.14 -24.79
C ASP A 132 17.11 -0.35 -24.47
N THR A 133 16.76 -0.21 -23.18
CA THR A 133 15.36 -0.20 -22.73
C THR A 133 15.07 1.14 -22.07
N LEU A 134 14.48 2.08 -22.82
CA LEU A 134 14.30 3.48 -22.39
C LEU A 134 13.63 3.59 -21.02
N ASN A 135 12.52 2.88 -20.80
CA ASN A 135 11.78 2.96 -19.53
C ASN A 135 12.57 2.43 -18.32
N VAL A 136 13.45 1.44 -18.51
CA VAL A 136 14.33 0.93 -17.45
C VAL A 136 15.42 1.94 -17.12
N LEU A 137 16.03 2.56 -18.14
CA LEU A 137 17.02 3.60 -17.96
C LEU A 137 16.41 4.82 -17.25
N VAL A 138 15.27 5.31 -17.73
CA VAL A 138 14.57 6.45 -17.13
C VAL A 138 14.21 6.17 -15.66
N SER A 139 13.67 4.98 -15.36
CA SER A 139 13.36 4.58 -13.98
C SER A 139 14.60 4.60 -13.08
N ARG A 140 15.75 4.10 -13.58
CA ARG A 140 17.02 4.15 -12.86
C ARG A 140 17.48 5.59 -12.58
N LEU A 141 17.41 6.46 -13.58
CA LEU A 141 17.80 7.88 -13.45
C LEU A 141 16.87 8.64 -12.50
N GLN A 142 15.57 8.38 -12.54
CA GLN A 142 14.62 8.96 -11.57
C GLN A 142 14.93 8.51 -10.13
N LYS A 143 15.36 7.26 -9.94
CA LYS A 143 15.75 6.74 -8.62
C LYS A 143 17.05 7.36 -8.10
N SER A 144 18.06 7.52 -8.97
CA SER A 144 19.33 8.16 -8.58
C SER A 144 19.18 9.67 -8.38
N GLY A 145 18.24 10.29 -9.09
CA GLY A 145 18.12 11.73 -9.18
C GLY A 145 19.23 12.38 -10.03
N GLY A 146 19.09 13.69 -10.24
CA GLY A 146 19.99 14.53 -11.03
C GLY A 146 19.39 15.06 -12.33
N ASP A 147 20.18 15.86 -13.04
CA ASP A 147 19.78 16.54 -14.27
C ASP A 147 20.45 15.89 -15.49
N TYR A 148 19.64 15.37 -16.43
CA TYR A 148 20.10 14.58 -17.58
C TYR A 148 19.50 15.06 -18.89
N LEU A 149 20.31 15.08 -19.93
CA LEU A 149 19.89 15.25 -21.32
C LEU A 149 20.07 13.93 -22.06
N LEU A 150 18.96 13.30 -22.46
CA LEU A 150 18.95 12.02 -23.15
C LEU A 150 18.79 12.22 -24.65
N MET A 151 19.72 11.71 -25.44
CA MET A 151 19.59 11.59 -26.89
C MET A 151 19.02 10.21 -27.19
N VAL A 152 17.74 10.17 -27.57
CA VAL A 152 16.93 8.97 -27.65
C VAL A 152 16.77 8.50 -29.08
N ASP A 153 17.24 7.28 -29.38
CA ASP A 153 17.06 6.67 -30.70
C ASP A 153 15.57 6.55 -31.07
N THR A 154 15.26 6.77 -32.35
CA THR A 154 13.91 6.68 -32.91
C THR A 154 13.23 5.31 -32.70
N ALA A 155 13.99 4.23 -32.50
CA ALA A 155 13.47 2.92 -32.12
C ALA A 155 12.62 2.98 -30.82
N HIS A 156 12.85 3.98 -29.96
CA HIS A 156 12.11 4.18 -28.70
C HIS A 156 10.89 5.09 -28.83
N ARG A 157 10.48 5.48 -30.05
CA ARG A 157 9.39 6.44 -30.29
C ARG A 157 8.14 6.19 -29.45
N LYS A 158 7.73 4.93 -29.33
CA LYS A 158 6.54 4.52 -28.55
C LYS A 158 6.64 4.95 -27.08
N TRP A 159 7.77 4.69 -26.43
CA TRP A 159 7.99 5.07 -25.03
C TRP A 159 8.28 6.56 -24.89
N PHE A 160 9.00 7.15 -25.83
CA PHE A 160 9.21 8.59 -25.88
C PHE A 160 7.88 9.36 -25.88
N ASP A 161 6.90 8.93 -26.71
CA ASP A 161 5.59 9.56 -26.78
C ASP A 161 4.78 9.45 -25.47
N VAL A 162 5.08 8.47 -24.60
CA VAL A 162 4.51 8.42 -23.24
C VAL A 162 5.02 9.61 -22.42
N TYR A 163 6.33 9.83 -22.38
CA TYR A 163 6.92 10.95 -21.64
C TYR A 163 6.58 12.31 -22.26
N ARG A 164 6.48 12.38 -23.59
CA ARG A 164 6.12 13.60 -24.32
C ARG A 164 4.72 14.12 -23.97
N ARG A 165 3.77 13.23 -23.70
CA ARG A 165 2.38 13.62 -23.37
C ARG A 165 2.22 14.19 -21.96
N GLY A 166 3.28 14.17 -21.14
CA GLY A 166 3.21 14.51 -19.72
C GLY A 166 2.73 13.33 -18.87
N MET A 167 2.81 13.50 -17.56
CA MET A 167 2.54 12.44 -16.58
C MET A 167 1.32 12.83 -15.74
N GLN A 168 0.34 11.93 -15.61
CA GLN A 168 -0.91 12.25 -14.94
C GLN A 168 -0.80 12.24 -13.41
N ASN A 169 -0.13 11.23 -12.85
CA ASN A 169 0.07 11.07 -11.40
C ASN A 169 1.49 10.53 -11.16
N GLN A 170 2.42 11.39 -10.76
CA GLN A 170 3.77 10.96 -10.39
C GLN A 170 4.25 11.66 -9.12
N PHE A 171 5.12 11.01 -8.35
CA PHE A 171 5.87 11.73 -7.32
C PHE A 171 6.71 12.83 -7.97
N ALA A 172 6.99 13.89 -7.22
CA ALA A 172 7.93 14.90 -7.65
C ALA A 172 9.28 14.25 -8.02
N PRO A 173 9.78 14.39 -9.26
CA PRO A 173 11.05 13.81 -9.64
C PRO A 173 12.21 14.45 -8.86
N LYS A 174 13.22 13.65 -8.53
CA LYS A 174 14.46 14.10 -7.87
C LYS A 174 15.44 14.70 -8.88
N GLY A 175 15.02 15.70 -9.64
CA GLY A 175 15.81 16.31 -10.73
C GLY A 175 15.04 16.43 -12.04
N ASN A 176 15.76 16.67 -13.14
CA ASN A 176 15.18 16.97 -14.44
C ASN A 176 15.76 16.03 -15.52
N ILE A 177 14.91 15.25 -16.17
CA ILE A 177 15.32 14.45 -17.34
C ILE A 177 14.70 15.10 -18.57
N VAL A 178 15.51 15.65 -19.47
CA VAL A 178 15.09 16.14 -20.78
C VAL A 178 15.51 15.13 -21.83
N MET A 179 14.62 14.81 -22.75
CA MET A 179 14.83 13.83 -23.80
C MET A 179 14.66 14.50 -25.16
N VAL A 180 15.57 14.22 -26.09
CA VAL A 180 15.49 14.63 -27.49
C VAL A 180 15.52 13.37 -28.35
N LEU A 181 14.57 13.22 -29.27
CA LEU A 181 14.63 12.14 -30.27
C LEU A 181 15.75 12.44 -31.27
N ALA A 182 16.88 11.77 -31.08
CA ALA A 182 18.08 11.92 -31.89
C ALA A 182 18.98 10.70 -31.76
N SER A 183 19.66 10.34 -32.84
CA SER A 183 20.64 9.25 -32.90
C SER A 183 22.09 9.75 -32.92
N GLU A 184 22.33 10.99 -32.46
CA GLU A 184 23.63 11.65 -32.42
C GLU A 184 23.86 12.37 -31.08
N GLU A 185 25.12 12.66 -30.75
CA GLU A 185 25.48 13.46 -29.58
C GLU A 185 25.02 14.91 -29.69
N ALA A 186 24.69 15.53 -28.55
CA ALA A 186 24.32 16.94 -28.50
C ALA A 186 25.58 17.81 -28.42
N GLY A 187 25.94 18.45 -29.54
CA GLY A 187 26.96 19.48 -29.63
C GLY A 187 26.42 20.83 -29.16
N GLU A 188 26.04 21.71 -30.09
CA GLU A 188 25.39 22.98 -29.73
C GLU A 188 23.89 22.79 -29.52
N TYR A 189 23.33 23.10 -28.35
CA TYR A 189 21.89 22.98 -28.08
C TYR A 189 21.32 24.10 -27.21
N SER A 190 20.04 24.42 -27.48
CA SER A 190 19.17 25.24 -26.63
C SER A 190 17.78 24.66 -26.70
N ILE A 191 17.31 24.09 -25.59
CA ILE A 191 16.01 23.42 -25.50
C ILE A 191 15.13 24.23 -24.58
N GLU A 192 13.92 24.54 -25.05
CA GLU A 192 12.87 25.18 -24.28
C GLU A 192 11.74 24.19 -24.03
N TYR A 193 11.32 24.11 -22.78
CA TYR A 193 10.23 23.26 -22.37
C TYR A 193 9.35 23.99 -21.35
N ARG A 194 8.04 23.99 -21.59
CA ARG A 194 7.04 24.56 -20.71
C ARG A 194 5.89 23.59 -20.50
N GLN A 195 5.44 23.46 -19.26
CA GLN A 195 4.29 22.66 -18.87
C GLN A 195 3.51 23.37 -17.76
N THR A 196 2.25 22.99 -17.58
CA THR A 196 1.53 23.28 -16.33
C THR A 196 1.81 22.17 -15.34
N VAL A 197 2.02 22.52 -14.06
CA VAL A 197 2.19 21.55 -12.97
C VAL A 197 1.06 21.75 -11.96
N THR A 198 0.23 20.72 -11.79
CA THR A 198 -0.84 20.71 -10.79
C THR A 198 -0.43 19.81 -9.63
N SER A 199 -0.42 20.39 -8.43
CA SER A 199 -0.23 19.66 -7.17
C SER A 199 -1.51 18.92 -6.82
N MET A 200 -1.40 17.62 -6.59
CA MET A 200 -2.50 16.70 -6.29
C MET A 200 -2.20 16.04 -4.93
N PRO A 201 -2.68 16.60 -3.81
CA PRO A 201 -2.39 16.08 -2.47
C PRO A 201 -3.08 14.74 -2.23
N LEU A 202 -2.42 13.89 -1.46
CA LEU A 202 -2.92 12.62 -0.92
C LEU A 202 -2.44 12.49 0.52
N LYS A 203 -3.06 11.59 1.29
CA LYS A 203 -2.71 11.36 2.69
C LYS A 203 -2.90 9.90 3.05
N ASN A 204 -1.90 9.30 3.67
CA ASN A 204 -2.14 8.09 4.44
C ASN A 204 -2.73 8.48 5.79
N VAL A 205 -3.47 7.57 6.43
CA VAL A 205 -3.90 7.74 7.83
C VAL A 205 -3.11 6.79 8.70
N VAL A 206 -2.33 7.32 9.65
CA VAL A 206 -1.38 6.56 10.44
C VAL A 206 -1.54 6.89 11.92
N GLY A 207 -1.77 5.86 12.73
CA GLY A 207 -1.81 5.92 14.19
C GLY A 207 -0.75 5.03 14.82
N ILE A 208 -0.13 5.50 15.90
CA ILE A 208 1.00 4.83 16.56
C ILE A 208 0.61 4.43 17.97
N LEU A 209 0.82 3.17 18.33
CA LEU A 209 0.81 2.69 19.72
C LEU A 209 2.27 2.48 20.16
N PRO A 210 2.85 3.37 21.00
CA PRO A 210 4.24 3.25 21.41
C PRO A 210 4.55 1.94 22.10
N GLY A 211 5.71 1.36 21.77
CA GLY A 211 6.25 0.19 22.45
C GLY A 211 6.80 0.53 23.84
N LYS A 212 7.01 -0.53 24.63
CA LYS A 212 7.63 -0.46 25.96
C LYS A 212 9.12 -0.72 25.83
N SER A 213 9.57 -1.97 26.06
CA SER A 213 11.01 -2.30 26.06
C SER A 213 11.66 -2.25 24.68
N LYS A 214 10.88 -2.36 23.59
CA LYS A 214 11.36 -2.43 22.19
C LYS A 214 10.75 -1.33 21.32
N LYS A 215 10.67 -0.10 21.83
CA LYS A 215 10.02 1.04 21.16
C LYS A 215 10.56 1.40 19.76
N ASN A 216 11.78 1.00 19.41
CA ASN A 216 12.40 1.26 18.11
C ASN A 216 12.23 0.10 17.10
N GLU A 217 11.56 -0.98 17.51
CA GLU A 217 11.13 -2.09 16.65
C GLU A 217 9.64 -1.93 16.33
N TYR A 218 9.29 -2.00 15.05
CA TYR A 218 7.95 -1.67 14.54
C TYR A 218 7.23 -2.93 14.04
N VAL A 219 5.96 -3.04 14.41
CA VAL A 219 5.01 -3.99 13.81
C VAL A 219 3.91 -3.18 13.14
N ILE A 220 3.69 -3.40 11.86
CA ILE A 220 2.74 -2.62 11.07
C ILE A 220 1.50 -3.48 10.79
N PHE A 221 0.31 -2.93 11.04
CA PHE A 221 -0.95 -3.45 10.50
C PHE A 221 -1.47 -2.44 9.48
N SER A 222 -1.78 -2.90 8.28
CA SER A 222 -2.21 -2.03 7.18
C SER A 222 -3.27 -2.63 6.28
N GLY A 223 -3.91 -1.74 5.53
CA GLY A 223 -4.86 -1.98 4.44
C GLY A 223 -5.00 -0.69 3.64
N HIS A 224 -5.62 -0.71 2.46
CA HIS A 224 -5.87 0.51 1.71
C HIS A 224 -7.32 0.96 1.85
N TYR A 225 -7.54 2.27 1.76
CA TYR A 225 -8.87 2.84 1.94
C TYR A 225 -9.39 3.58 0.71
N ASP A 226 -8.62 3.66 -0.37
CA ASP A 226 -9.11 4.06 -1.68
C ASP A 226 -9.77 2.90 -2.43
N HIS A 227 -10.64 3.25 -3.38
CA HIS A 227 -11.13 2.33 -4.40
C HIS A 227 -11.40 3.09 -5.72
N LEU A 228 -12.14 2.50 -6.66
CA LEU A 228 -12.24 2.96 -8.05
C LEU A 228 -13.10 4.23 -8.26
N GLY A 229 -13.99 4.55 -7.31
CA GLY A 229 -14.87 5.71 -7.36
C GLY A 229 -16.18 5.51 -8.11
N VAL A 230 -16.57 6.51 -8.88
CA VAL A 230 -17.74 6.46 -9.77
C VAL A 230 -17.28 6.25 -11.21
N GLY A 231 -17.84 5.23 -11.87
CA GLY A 231 -17.51 4.86 -13.24
C GLY A 231 -18.75 4.71 -14.12
N ARG A 232 -18.68 3.78 -15.08
CA ARG A 232 -19.83 3.47 -15.95
C ARG A 232 -20.90 2.77 -15.12
N ALA A 233 -22.17 3.08 -15.36
CA ALA A 233 -23.26 2.37 -14.70
C ALA A 233 -23.39 0.91 -15.18
N ASN A 234 -23.72 -0.01 -14.27
CA ASN A 234 -24.14 -1.37 -14.57
C ASN A 234 -25.57 -1.41 -15.13
N GLU A 235 -26.10 -2.61 -15.40
CA GLU A 235 -27.45 -2.79 -15.95
C GLU A 235 -28.56 -2.30 -15.00
N ALA A 236 -28.31 -2.30 -13.69
CA ALA A 236 -29.22 -1.78 -12.67
C ALA A 236 -29.15 -0.25 -12.52
N GLY A 237 -28.25 0.43 -13.24
CA GLY A 237 -28.07 1.87 -13.18
C GLY A 237 -27.11 2.35 -12.09
N ASP A 238 -26.52 1.44 -11.33
CA ASP A 238 -25.52 1.77 -10.32
C ASP A 238 -24.15 2.02 -10.97
N SER A 239 -23.50 3.11 -10.58
CA SER A 239 -22.23 3.57 -11.12
C SER A 239 -21.14 3.69 -10.05
N ILE A 240 -21.46 3.39 -8.80
CA ILE A 240 -20.54 3.53 -7.67
C ILE A 240 -19.84 2.18 -7.47
N TYR A 241 -18.53 2.22 -7.37
CA TYR A 241 -17.73 1.06 -6.97
C TYR A 241 -17.49 1.22 -5.48
N ASN A 242 -18.38 0.68 -4.65
CA ASN A 242 -18.31 0.92 -3.20
C ASN A 242 -17.11 0.25 -2.53
N GLY A 243 -16.54 -0.81 -3.11
CA GLY A 243 -15.28 -1.38 -2.64
C GLY A 243 -15.41 -1.87 -1.20
N ALA A 244 -16.47 -2.63 -0.91
CA ALA A 244 -16.69 -3.17 0.43
C ALA A 244 -15.58 -4.17 0.76
N ASN A 245 -15.46 -5.24 -0.01
CA ASN A 245 -14.36 -6.18 0.19
C ASN A 245 -13.01 -5.56 -0.19
N ASP A 246 -12.96 -4.70 -1.21
CA ASP A 246 -11.74 -4.11 -1.75
C ASP A 246 -11.69 -2.57 -1.61
N ASP A 247 -11.10 -2.01 -0.54
CA ASP A 247 -10.61 -2.70 0.65
C ASP A 247 -11.13 -2.03 1.94
N ALA A 248 -12.44 -1.72 1.97
CA ALA A 248 -13.05 -1.32 3.24
C ALA A 248 -12.87 -2.44 4.29
N ALA A 249 -12.96 -3.71 3.91
CA ALA A 249 -12.73 -4.87 4.77
C ALA A 249 -11.35 -4.88 5.47
N GLY A 250 -10.26 -4.67 4.73
CA GLY A 250 -8.91 -4.59 5.28
C GLY A 250 -8.73 -3.36 6.16
N THR A 251 -9.21 -2.20 5.74
CA THR A 251 -9.19 -0.98 6.56
C THR A 251 -10.01 -1.14 7.85
N THR A 252 -11.15 -1.84 7.80
CA THR A 252 -11.95 -2.21 8.97
C THR A 252 -11.13 -3.04 9.94
N ALA A 253 -10.39 -4.05 9.45
CA ALA A 253 -9.50 -4.85 10.27
C ALA A 253 -8.43 -4.00 10.97
N VAL A 254 -7.78 -3.07 10.27
CA VAL A 254 -6.77 -2.17 10.84
C VAL A 254 -7.34 -1.37 12.00
N MET A 255 -8.53 -0.79 11.84
CA MET A 255 -9.19 -0.02 12.90
C MET A 255 -9.59 -0.89 14.09
N MET A 256 -10.10 -2.10 13.85
CA MET A 256 -10.47 -3.03 14.92
C MET A 256 -9.25 -3.53 15.71
N LEU A 257 -8.14 -3.80 15.01
CA LEU A 257 -6.86 -4.14 15.65
C LEU A 257 -6.30 -2.97 16.45
N ALA A 258 -6.44 -1.73 15.95
CA ALA A 258 -6.05 -0.52 16.68
C ALA A 258 -6.79 -0.41 18.02
N HIS A 259 -8.13 -0.54 18.01
CA HIS A 259 -8.94 -0.53 19.24
C HIS A 259 -8.55 -1.67 20.20
N TYR A 260 -8.30 -2.87 19.68
CA TYR A 260 -7.92 -4.03 20.48
C TYR A 260 -6.57 -3.84 21.18
N PHE A 261 -5.51 -3.54 20.43
CA PHE A 261 -4.17 -3.39 21.00
C PHE A 261 -4.05 -2.15 21.89
N ALA A 262 -4.73 -1.06 21.54
CA ALA A 262 -4.75 0.14 22.38
C ALA A 262 -5.50 -0.07 23.70
N LYS A 263 -6.45 -1.00 23.77
CA LYS A 263 -7.08 -1.41 25.04
C LYS A 263 -6.19 -2.36 25.84
N LEU A 264 -5.53 -3.30 25.16
CA LEU A 264 -4.70 -4.32 25.81
C LEU A 264 -3.37 -3.76 26.35
N LYS A 265 -2.73 -2.84 25.62
CA LYS A 265 -1.48 -2.15 25.95
C LYS A 265 -0.37 -3.06 26.47
N ASN A 266 -0.26 -4.27 25.92
CA ASN A 266 0.76 -5.27 26.29
C ASN A 266 1.88 -5.40 25.26
N ASN A 267 1.96 -4.47 24.30
CA ASN A 267 2.97 -4.46 23.26
C ASN A 267 4.35 -4.03 23.80
N GLU A 268 5.39 -4.79 23.46
CA GLU A 268 6.77 -4.40 23.73
C GLU A 268 7.34 -3.58 22.58
N ARG A 269 6.95 -3.94 21.35
CA ARG A 269 7.24 -3.21 20.11
C ARG A 269 6.27 -2.08 19.89
N THR A 270 6.70 -1.06 19.15
CA THR A 270 5.77 -0.02 18.68
C THR A 270 4.89 -0.63 17.59
N ILE A 271 3.57 -0.46 17.71
CA ILE A 271 2.63 -0.88 16.68
C ILE A 271 2.24 0.35 15.87
N ILE A 272 2.30 0.23 14.55
CA ILE A 272 1.86 1.27 13.61
C ILE A 272 0.65 0.73 12.86
N PHE A 273 -0.46 1.47 12.93
CA PHE A 273 -1.67 1.19 12.16
C PHE A 273 -1.71 2.18 11.00
N ALA A 274 -1.74 1.67 9.77
CA ALA A 274 -1.65 2.51 8.56
C ALA A 274 -2.75 2.14 7.55
N ALA A 275 -3.61 3.10 7.22
CA ALA A 275 -4.51 3.02 6.09
C ALA A 275 -3.90 3.79 4.91
N PHE A 276 -3.61 3.10 3.81
CA PHE A 276 -2.95 3.68 2.64
C PHE A 276 -3.94 4.21 1.60
N THR A 277 -3.52 5.24 0.87
CA THR A 277 -4.27 5.77 -0.28
C THR A 277 -3.50 5.58 -1.57
N GLY A 278 -4.22 5.39 -2.68
CA GLY A 278 -3.65 5.25 -4.02
C GLY A 278 -3.02 3.89 -4.26
N GLU A 279 -3.50 2.83 -3.60
CA GLU A 279 -3.14 1.44 -3.89
C GLU A 279 -3.47 1.14 -5.36
N GLU A 280 -4.73 1.38 -5.72
CA GLU A 280 -5.36 1.10 -7.02
C GLU A 280 -4.67 1.82 -8.20
N SER A 281 -3.92 2.86 -7.88
CA SER A 281 -3.21 3.72 -8.83
C SER A 281 -1.69 3.48 -8.84
N GLY A 282 -1.22 2.42 -8.18
CA GLY A 282 0.17 2.00 -8.17
C GLY A 282 0.88 2.14 -6.82
N GLY A 283 0.15 1.91 -5.72
CA GLY A 283 0.70 1.84 -4.36
C GLY A 283 1.30 3.16 -3.88
N TYR A 284 0.71 4.31 -4.20
CA TYR A 284 1.33 5.61 -3.89
C TYR A 284 1.51 5.81 -2.38
N GLY A 285 0.49 5.50 -1.59
CA GLY A 285 0.52 5.63 -0.14
C GLY A 285 1.61 4.80 0.50
N SER A 286 1.65 3.49 0.24
CA SER A 286 2.67 2.58 0.79
C SER A 286 4.08 2.87 0.28
N ARG A 287 4.23 3.29 -0.98
CA ARG A 287 5.52 3.74 -1.53
C ARG A 287 6.05 4.97 -0.83
N TYR A 288 5.18 5.93 -0.48
CA TYR A 288 5.59 7.09 0.30
C TYR A 288 5.93 6.68 1.73
N PHE A 289 5.06 5.91 2.37
CA PHE A 289 5.18 5.48 3.76
C PHE A 289 6.47 4.67 4.03
N SER A 290 6.78 3.71 3.15
CA SER A 290 7.97 2.85 3.26
C SER A 290 9.31 3.60 3.22
N GLN A 291 9.31 4.86 2.78
CA GLN A 291 10.52 5.70 2.70
C GLN A 291 10.75 6.56 3.94
N GLN A 292 9.84 6.53 4.93
CA GLN A 292 9.87 7.43 6.09
C GLN A 292 10.71 6.91 7.27
N PHE A 293 11.13 5.66 7.23
CA PHE A 293 11.94 5.03 8.28
C PHE A 293 12.85 3.96 7.70
N SER A 294 13.85 3.53 8.49
CA SER A 294 14.72 2.43 8.07
C SER A 294 13.95 1.10 8.03
N PRO A 295 14.05 0.31 6.95
CA PRO A 295 13.37 -0.98 6.87
C PRO A 295 13.87 -2.00 7.91
N ASP A 296 15.06 -1.79 8.50
CA ASP A 296 15.59 -2.63 9.57
C ASP A 296 14.86 -2.44 10.90
N GLN A 297 14.12 -1.33 11.05
CA GLN A 297 13.28 -1.11 12.23
C GLN A 297 11.96 -1.88 12.16
N VAL A 298 11.55 -2.34 10.98
CA VAL A 298 10.27 -3.04 10.81
C VAL A 298 10.45 -4.54 10.95
N MET A 299 9.87 -5.10 12.01
CA MET A 299 9.96 -6.53 12.33
C MET A 299 8.93 -7.36 11.57
N ALA A 300 7.75 -6.78 11.29
CA ALA A 300 6.71 -7.40 10.49
C ALA A 300 5.73 -6.36 9.97
N MET A 301 5.13 -6.63 8.81
CA MET A 301 3.96 -5.93 8.29
C MET A 301 2.88 -6.95 7.93
N PHE A 302 1.71 -6.75 8.52
CA PHE A 302 0.48 -7.46 8.24
C PHE A 302 -0.36 -6.54 7.35
N ASN A 303 -0.21 -6.70 6.04
CA ASN A 303 -1.17 -6.09 5.12
C ASN A 303 -2.43 -6.95 5.09
N ILE A 304 -3.59 -6.35 5.04
CA ILE A 304 -4.89 -7.02 5.15
C ILE A 304 -5.71 -6.52 3.98
N GLU A 305 -6.12 -7.42 3.10
CA GLU A 305 -6.91 -7.07 1.91
C GLU A 305 -7.99 -8.11 1.68
N MET A 306 -9.21 -7.65 1.38
CA MET A 306 -10.30 -8.51 0.90
C MET A 306 -10.54 -9.73 1.81
N ILE A 307 -10.90 -9.45 3.06
CA ILE A 307 -11.16 -10.45 4.12
C ILE A 307 -12.66 -10.66 4.43
N GLY A 308 -13.54 -10.06 3.63
CA GLY A 308 -14.99 -10.06 3.86
C GLY A 308 -15.70 -11.32 3.37
N THR A 309 -15.06 -12.12 2.52
CA THR A 309 -15.61 -13.36 1.95
C THR A 309 -15.07 -14.62 2.63
N GLU A 310 -15.65 -15.78 2.35
CA GLU A 310 -15.07 -17.06 2.78
C GLU A 310 -13.80 -17.38 1.99
N SER A 311 -12.80 -17.97 2.66
CA SER A 311 -11.61 -18.44 1.96
C SER A 311 -11.88 -19.68 1.11
N LYS A 312 -10.89 -20.09 0.31
CA LYS A 312 -10.91 -21.38 -0.41
C LYS A 312 -11.20 -22.59 0.51
N TRP A 313 -10.86 -22.48 1.80
CA TRP A 313 -11.10 -23.52 2.81
C TRP A 313 -12.31 -23.26 3.70
N GLY A 314 -13.15 -22.27 3.37
CA GLY A 314 -14.35 -21.90 4.10
C GLY A 314 -14.11 -20.84 5.17
N THR A 315 -15.00 -20.79 6.17
CA THR A 315 -14.85 -19.90 7.33
C THR A 315 -13.70 -20.32 8.25
N ASN A 316 -13.27 -19.44 9.15
CA ASN A 316 -12.13 -19.68 10.06
C ASN A 316 -10.82 -20.00 9.33
N SER A 317 -10.64 -19.45 8.15
CA SER A 317 -9.40 -19.59 7.40
C SER A 317 -9.13 -18.38 6.53
N ALA A 318 -7.86 -18.14 6.24
CA ALA A 318 -7.37 -17.13 5.32
C ALA A 318 -6.04 -17.61 4.72
N PHE A 319 -5.60 -17.00 3.63
CA PHE A 319 -4.25 -17.25 3.11
C PHE A 319 -3.33 -16.05 3.33
N ILE A 320 -2.03 -16.32 3.34
CA ILE A 320 -0.96 -15.32 3.41
C ILE A 320 -0.19 -15.35 2.09
N THR A 321 -0.13 -14.21 1.40
CA THR A 321 0.66 -14.09 0.18
C THR A 321 2.15 -14.21 0.51
N GLY A 322 2.91 -14.92 -0.32
CA GLY A 322 4.35 -15.09 -0.07
C GLY A 322 4.69 -15.84 1.22
N TYR A 323 3.80 -16.71 1.69
CA TYR A 323 3.91 -17.50 2.93
C TYR A 323 5.31 -18.10 3.15
N GLU A 324 5.93 -18.63 2.10
CA GLU A 324 7.22 -19.32 2.12
C GLU A 324 8.43 -18.38 2.04
N LYS A 325 8.22 -17.08 1.81
CA LYS A 325 9.32 -16.10 1.68
C LYS A 325 9.93 -15.71 3.02
N THR A 326 9.27 -16.05 4.13
CA THR A 326 9.71 -15.84 5.51
C THR A 326 9.13 -16.95 6.41
N ASP A 327 9.51 -17.02 7.67
CA ASP A 327 8.87 -17.92 8.66
C ASP A 327 7.66 -17.28 9.38
N MET A 328 7.20 -16.10 8.93
CA MET A 328 6.08 -15.38 9.54
C MET A 328 4.82 -16.24 9.59
N GLY A 329 4.43 -16.89 8.49
CA GLY A 329 3.25 -17.77 8.46
C GLY A 329 3.32 -18.90 9.50
N THR A 330 4.48 -19.53 9.66
CA THR A 330 4.72 -20.56 10.68
C THR A 330 4.56 -20.02 12.10
N ILE A 331 5.06 -18.80 12.38
CA ILE A 331 4.89 -18.15 13.68
C ILE A 331 3.41 -17.87 13.95
N LEU A 332 2.67 -17.38 12.95
CA LEU A 332 1.23 -17.09 13.09
C LEU A 332 0.44 -18.36 13.40
N GLU A 333 0.68 -19.45 12.66
CA GLU A 333 0.01 -20.74 12.89
C GLU A 333 0.32 -21.31 14.28
N LYS A 334 1.58 -21.23 14.73
CA LYS A 334 1.97 -21.66 16.08
C LYS A 334 1.20 -20.89 17.16
N ASN A 335 1.02 -19.58 16.98
CA ASN A 335 0.27 -18.75 17.93
C ASN A 335 -1.24 -19.02 17.91
N LEU A 336 -1.75 -19.69 16.87
CA LEU A 336 -3.15 -20.10 16.75
C LEU A 336 -3.42 -21.52 17.25
N GLU A 337 -2.41 -22.25 17.75
CA GLU A 337 -2.60 -23.58 18.35
C GLU A 337 -3.67 -23.54 19.45
N GLY A 338 -4.68 -24.40 19.32
CA GLY A 338 -5.84 -24.45 20.22
C GLY A 338 -7.02 -23.56 19.81
N THR A 339 -6.89 -22.77 18.73
CA THR A 339 -8.02 -22.15 18.04
C THR A 339 -8.50 -23.03 16.88
N ASN A 340 -9.68 -22.72 16.33
CA ASN A 340 -10.20 -23.36 15.13
C ASN A 340 -9.77 -22.64 13.83
N PHE A 341 -8.97 -21.58 13.93
CA PHE A 341 -8.56 -20.79 12.78
C PHE A 341 -7.26 -21.31 12.18
N LYS A 342 -7.13 -21.25 10.84
CA LYS A 342 -5.90 -21.60 10.13
C LYS A 342 -5.54 -20.62 9.02
N PHE A 343 -4.27 -20.26 8.96
CA PHE A 343 -3.65 -19.63 7.80
C PHE A 343 -3.07 -20.68 6.85
N TYR A 344 -3.24 -20.42 5.56
CA TYR A 344 -2.72 -21.23 4.47
C TYR A 344 -1.75 -20.43 3.59
N PRO A 345 -0.88 -21.09 2.84
CA PRO A 345 -0.22 -20.48 1.69
C PRO A 345 -1.23 -19.96 0.65
N ASP A 346 -0.82 -18.95 -0.11
CA ASP A 346 -1.56 -18.44 -1.27
C ASP A 346 -1.91 -19.58 -2.25
N PRO A 347 -3.22 -19.89 -2.44
CA PRO A 347 -3.63 -20.96 -3.34
C PRO A 347 -3.65 -20.54 -4.82
N TYR A 348 -3.26 -19.30 -5.14
CA TYR A 348 -3.30 -18.67 -6.47
C TYR A 348 -1.92 -18.21 -6.97
N PRO A 349 -0.87 -19.06 -6.95
CA PRO A 349 0.51 -18.63 -7.21
C PRO A 349 0.73 -18.03 -8.60
N THR A 350 -0.05 -18.42 -9.62
CA THR A 350 0.03 -17.87 -10.98
C THR A 350 -0.39 -16.40 -11.05
N GLN A 351 -1.17 -15.92 -10.08
CA GLN A 351 -1.62 -14.53 -10.02
C GLN A 351 -0.59 -13.59 -9.38
N GLN A 352 0.49 -14.11 -8.81
CA GLN A 352 1.57 -13.33 -8.21
C GLN A 352 1.08 -12.31 -7.15
N LEU A 353 0.08 -12.69 -6.33
CA LEU A 353 -0.62 -11.78 -5.42
C LEU A 353 0.31 -11.05 -4.43
N PHE A 354 1.39 -11.70 -3.98
CA PHE A 354 2.41 -11.09 -3.12
C PHE A 354 3.01 -9.78 -3.65
N TYR A 355 2.98 -9.55 -4.96
CA TYR A 355 3.56 -8.36 -5.59
C TYR A 355 2.52 -7.31 -6.01
N ARG A 356 1.24 -7.55 -5.74
CA ARG A 356 0.09 -6.78 -6.27
C ARG A 356 -0.60 -5.90 -5.21
N SER A 357 0.04 -5.73 -4.06
CA SER A 357 -0.54 -5.13 -2.86
C SER A 357 0.51 -4.30 -2.12
N ASP A 358 0.07 -3.48 -1.14
CA ASP A 358 0.90 -2.55 -0.40
C ASP A 358 2.08 -3.20 0.36
N ASN A 359 1.94 -4.47 0.74
CA ASN A 359 3.00 -5.27 1.38
C ASN A 359 4.30 -5.28 0.56
N ALA A 360 4.17 -5.28 -0.76
CA ALA A 360 5.27 -5.45 -1.69
C ALA A 360 6.27 -4.29 -1.62
N THR A 361 5.87 -3.12 -1.11
CA THR A 361 6.76 -1.96 -0.98
C THR A 361 7.84 -2.19 0.08
N LEU A 362 7.46 -2.69 1.25
CA LEU A 362 8.36 -3.01 2.34
C LEU A 362 9.04 -4.38 2.14
N ALA A 363 8.36 -5.35 1.55
CA ALA A 363 8.97 -6.65 1.23
C ALA A 363 10.19 -6.52 0.30
N ARG A 364 10.15 -5.60 -0.67
CA ARG A 364 11.30 -5.27 -1.55
C ARG A 364 12.50 -4.69 -0.80
N LEU A 365 12.31 -4.23 0.43
CA LEU A 365 13.35 -3.73 1.34
C LEU A 365 13.77 -4.80 2.38
N GLY A 366 13.37 -6.06 2.16
CA GLY A 366 13.68 -7.20 3.01
C GLY A 366 12.77 -7.38 4.22
N VAL A 367 11.76 -6.53 4.41
CA VAL A 367 10.84 -6.64 5.55
C VAL A 367 9.94 -7.87 5.41
N PRO A 368 9.65 -8.61 6.50
CA PRO A 368 8.60 -9.64 6.51
C PRO A 368 7.23 -8.97 6.37
N ALA A 369 6.82 -8.73 5.13
CA ALA A 369 5.62 -7.97 4.79
C ALA A 369 4.75 -8.79 3.84
N HIS A 370 3.59 -9.23 4.34
CA HIS A 370 2.70 -10.14 3.63
C HIS A 370 1.26 -9.66 3.69
N THR A 371 0.47 -10.03 2.69
CA THR A 371 -0.96 -9.74 2.64
C THR A 371 -1.75 -10.95 3.12
N ILE A 372 -2.70 -10.71 4.02
CA ILE A 372 -3.68 -11.69 4.51
C ILE A 372 -4.98 -11.43 3.77
N SER A 373 -5.54 -12.46 3.13
CA SER A 373 -6.78 -12.35 2.36
C SER A 373 -7.60 -13.64 2.41
N THR A 374 -8.89 -13.53 2.11
CA THR A 374 -9.79 -14.68 1.90
C THR A 374 -10.27 -14.79 0.46
N SER A 375 -10.17 -13.73 -0.34
CA SER A 375 -10.79 -13.69 -1.66
C SER A 375 -10.38 -14.82 -2.58
N LYS A 376 -11.40 -15.46 -3.17
CA LYS A 376 -11.22 -16.61 -4.07
C LYS A 376 -10.84 -16.10 -5.46
N MET A 377 -9.60 -15.67 -5.66
CA MET A 377 -9.19 -14.91 -6.84
C MET A 377 -9.39 -15.62 -8.20
N ASP A 378 -9.65 -16.93 -8.22
CA ASP A 378 -10.05 -17.68 -9.41
C ASP A 378 -11.54 -17.54 -9.78
N SER A 379 -12.36 -17.01 -8.86
CA SER A 379 -13.82 -16.93 -8.97
C SER A 379 -14.44 -15.75 -8.20
N GLU A 380 -13.65 -14.74 -7.84
CA GLU A 380 -14.11 -13.56 -7.09
C GLU A 380 -14.99 -12.68 -7.98
N LYS A 381 -16.30 -12.88 -7.85
CA LYS A 381 -17.31 -12.33 -8.77
C LYS A 381 -17.42 -10.81 -8.72
N TYR A 382 -17.22 -10.24 -7.53
CA TYR A 382 -17.52 -8.83 -7.25
C TYR A 382 -16.28 -7.94 -7.30
N TYR A 383 -15.09 -8.53 -7.47
CA TYR A 383 -13.83 -7.78 -7.53
C TYR A 383 -13.86 -6.72 -8.63
N HIS A 384 -13.63 -5.46 -8.26
CA HIS A 384 -13.66 -4.30 -9.14
C HIS A 384 -15.01 -4.12 -9.88
N THR A 385 -16.12 -4.48 -9.25
CA THR A 385 -17.47 -4.23 -9.78
C THR A 385 -18.29 -3.39 -8.81
N GLN A 386 -19.42 -2.86 -9.29
CA GLN A 386 -20.37 -2.10 -8.49
C GLN A 386 -21.07 -2.99 -7.45
N GLU A 387 -21.07 -4.30 -7.68
CA GLU A 387 -21.64 -5.27 -6.76
C GLU A 387 -20.70 -5.65 -5.60
N ASP A 388 -19.51 -5.03 -5.47
CA ASP A 388 -18.68 -5.12 -4.27
C ASP A 388 -19.29 -4.32 -3.10
N GLU A 389 -20.38 -4.89 -2.59
CA GLU A 389 -21.25 -4.30 -1.58
C GLU A 389 -21.16 -5.06 -0.26
N ILE A 390 -21.41 -4.36 0.85
CA ILE A 390 -21.36 -4.97 2.19
C ILE A 390 -22.31 -6.16 2.33
N GLU A 391 -23.45 -6.14 1.62
CA GLU A 391 -24.42 -7.23 1.59
C GLU A 391 -23.88 -8.54 0.99
N THR A 392 -22.72 -8.48 0.32
CA THR A 392 -22.03 -9.66 -0.22
C THR A 392 -21.04 -10.30 0.76
N LEU A 393 -20.82 -9.67 1.93
CA LEU A 393 -19.80 -10.06 2.90
C LEU A 393 -20.38 -10.74 4.14
N ASP A 394 -19.54 -11.51 4.84
CA ASP A 394 -19.88 -12.15 6.13
C ASP A 394 -19.16 -11.45 7.29
N MET A 395 -19.88 -10.60 8.01
CA MET A 395 -19.36 -9.84 9.15
C MET A 395 -18.92 -10.74 10.33
N ASN A 396 -19.50 -11.93 10.49
CA ASN A 396 -19.09 -12.87 11.53
C ASN A 396 -17.76 -13.51 11.18
N ASN A 397 -17.61 -13.94 9.92
CA ASN A 397 -16.36 -14.49 9.43
C ASN A 397 -15.25 -13.42 9.44
N MET A 398 -15.54 -12.20 8.99
CA MET A 398 -14.59 -11.09 9.03
C MET A 398 -14.13 -10.78 10.47
N ALA A 399 -15.06 -10.74 11.44
CA ALA A 399 -14.69 -10.61 12.85
C ALA A 399 -13.81 -11.78 13.35
N ALA A 400 -14.06 -13.01 12.89
CA ALA A 400 -13.23 -14.17 13.24
C ALA A 400 -11.80 -14.06 12.68
N ILE A 401 -11.65 -13.59 11.44
CA ILE A 401 -10.35 -13.35 10.78
C ILE A 401 -9.57 -12.26 11.53
N ILE A 402 -10.21 -11.13 11.84
CA ILE A 402 -9.58 -10.03 12.59
C ILE A 402 -9.10 -10.51 13.97
N LYS A 403 -9.91 -11.33 14.66
CA LYS A 403 -9.50 -11.97 15.92
C LYS A 403 -8.30 -12.90 15.74
N ALA A 404 -8.28 -13.69 14.66
CA ALA A 404 -7.16 -14.58 14.38
C ALA A 404 -5.88 -13.80 14.10
N ILE A 405 -5.93 -12.67 13.38
CA ILE A 405 -4.78 -11.77 13.15
C ILE A 405 -4.30 -11.18 14.49
N ALA A 406 -5.22 -10.75 15.35
CA ALA A 406 -4.88 -10.21 16.67
C ALA A 406 -4.15 -11.26 17.55
N ILE A 407 -4.66 -12.49 17.58
CA ILE A 407 -4.08 -13.59 18.38
C ILE A 407 -2.75 -14.04 17.78
N SER A 408 -2.71 -14.28 16.48
CA SER A 408 -1.53 -14.83 15.79
C SER A 408 -0.33 -13.89 15.80
N SER A 409 -0.57 -12.57 15.84
CA SER A 409 0.50 -11.56 15.90
C SER A 409 1.09 -11.35 17.30
N THR A 410 0.49 -11.93 18.36
CA THR A 410 0.81 -11.58 19.76
C THR A 410 2.28 -11.78 20.12
N SER A 411 2.92 -12.87 19.67
CA SER A 411 4.32 -13.13 20.02
C SER A 411 5.28 -12.16 19.32
N ILE A 412 4.93 -11.72 18.10
CA ILE A 412 5.66 -10.70 17.35
C ILE A 412 5.47 -9.34 18.03
N VAL A 413 4.24 -8.95 18.35
CA VAL A 413 3.97 -7.68 19.06
C VAL A 413 4.66 -7.63 20.44
N ALA A 414 4.71 -8.76 21.15
CA ALA A 414 5.36 -8.89 22.45
C ALA A 414 6.90 -9.01 22.38
N GLY A 415 7.49 -8.98 21.19
CA GLY A 415 8.95 -9.03 21.06
C GLY A 415 9.60 -10.39 21.23
N LYS A 416 8.80 -11.47 21.30
CA LYS A 416 9.26 -12.86 21.55
C LYS A 416 9.75 -13.54 20.28
N ASP A 417 8.98 -13.43 19.21
CA ASP A 417 9.35 -13.94 17.89
C ASP A 417 9.67 -12.77 16.96
N THR A 418 10.62 -12.95 16.04
CA THR A 418 10.95 -11.99 15.00
C THR A 418 11.04 -12.76 13.69
N PRO A 419 10.12 -12.54 12.74
CA PRO A 419 10.15 -13.28 11.49
C PRO A 419 11.43 -13.05 10.70
N SER A 420 11.86 -14.07 9.95
CA SER A 420 12.99 -14.00 9.04
C SER A 420 12.74 -12.98 7.93
N ARG A 421 13.79 -12.25 7.56
CA ARG A 421 13.74 -11.21 6.51
C ARG A 421 13.48 -11.84 5.14
N VAL A 422 12.81 -11.11 4.27
CA VAL A 422 12.68 -11.47 2.86
C VAL A 422 14.05 -11.31 2.19
N THR A 423 14.51 -12.34 1.49
CA THR A 423 15.80 -12.31 0.77
C THR A 423 15.62 -11.83 -0.67
N GLU A 424 16.69 -11.33 -1.29
CA GLU A 424 16.65 -10.95 -2.71
C GLU A 424 16.29 -12.14 -3.62
N ASP A 425 16.80 -13.33 -3.30
CA ASP A 425 16.46 -14.56 -4.02
C ASP A 425 14.98 -14.92 -3.89
N ALA A 426 14.37 -14.70 -2.72
CA ALA A 426 12.95 -14.93 -2.51
C ALA A 426 12.06 -13.96 -3.32
N LEU A 427 12.60 -12.85 -3.84
CA LEU A 427 11.85 -11.88 -4.66
C LEU A 427 11.93 -12.16 -6.17
N LYS A 428 12.69 -13.16 -6.60
CA LYS A 428 12.73 -13.59 -8.00
C LYS A 428 11.37 -14.17 -8.40
N ARG A 429 10.91 -13.84 -9.60
CA ARG A 429 9.59 -14.22 -10.15
C ARG A 429 9.67 -15.45 -11.03
#